data_AF-A0A925T1I5-F1
#
_entry.id   AF-A0A925T1I5-F1
#
_cell.length_a   1.000
_cell.length_b   1.000
_cell.length_c   1.000
_cell.angle_alpha   90.00
_cell.angle_beta   90.00
_cell.angle_gamma   90.00
#
_symmetry.space_group_name_H-M   'P 1'
#
loop_
_entity.id
_entity.type
_entity.pdbx_description
1 polymer ?
#
loop_
_entity_poly.entity_id
_entity_poly.type
_entity_poly.pdbx_seq_one_letter_code
_entity_poly.pdbx_strand_id
1 'polypeptide(L)'
;CNVGDMLQRLTNKHLRSTTHRVVNPPRERASNARYSLPFFLHFNPDFLIETMPQYVDAQHPDLFPEPINAHDFLQERLREIKLI
;
A
#
# COMPACT_ATOMS: atom_id res chain seq x y z
N CYS A 1 10.70 -2.87 6.38
CA CYS A 1 9.35 -2.27 6.35
C CYS A 1 9.11 -1.71 4.96
N ASN A 2 7.90 -1.80 4.42
CA ASN A 2 7.52 -1.26 3.11
C ASN A 2 6.32 -0.33 3.25
N VAL A 3 6.15 0.57 2.29
CA VAL A 3 4.97 1.42 2.15
C VAL A 3 3.85 0.62 1.48
N GLY A 4 2.61 0.82 1.92
CA GLY A 4 1.41 0.26 1.29
C GLY A 4 0.63 1.32 0.52
N ASP A 5 -0.36 0.88 -0.27
CA ASP A 5 -1.12 1.73 -1.20
C ASP A 5 -1.87 2.88 -0.50
N MET A 6 -2.37 2.67 0.72
CA MET A 6 -3.04 3.71 1.52
C MET A 6 -2.11 4.91 1.79
N LEU A 7 -0.88 4.63 2.23
CA LEU A 7 0.11 5.66 2.54
C LEU A 7 0.66 6.31 1.26
N GLN A 8 0.78 5.54 0.17
CA GLN A 8 1.12 6.08 -1.14
C GLN A 8 0.08 7.09 -1.61
N ARG A 9 -1.22 6.79 -1.44
CA ARG A 9 -2.31 7.70 -1.77
C ARG A 9 -2.25 8.97 -0.92
N LEU A 10 -2.17 8.82 0.40
CA LEU A 10 -2.11 9.93 1.36
C LEU A 10 -0.96 10.92 1.07
N THR A 11 0.18 10.41 0.59
CA THR A 11 1.39 11.19 0.31
C THR A 11 1.53 11.64 -1.15
N ASN A 12 0.45 11.61 -1.93
CA ASN A 12 0.46 11.97 -3.35
C ASN A 12 1.56 11.26 -4.16
N LYS A 13 1.82 9.98 -3.88
CA LYS A 13 2.90 9.15 -4.45
C LYS A 13 4.34 9.61 -4.15
N HIS A 14 4.58 10.52 -3.19
CA HIS A 14 5.93 10.81 -2.70
C HIS A 14 6.54 9.59 -1.99
N LEU A 15 5.74 8.87 -1.18
CA LEU A 15 6.11 7.55 -0.68
C LEU A 15 5.54 6.48 -1.61
N ARG A 16 6.41 5.62 -2.14
CA ARG A 16 6.03 4.64 -3.17
C ARG A 16 5.73 3.28 -2.55
N SER A 17 4.54 2.76 -2.82
CA SER A 17 4.17 1.36 -2.64
C SER A 17 4.80 0.54 -3.75
N THR A 18 5.71 -0.37 -3.40
CA THR A 18 6.52 -1.12 -4.37
C THR A 18 6.08 -2.57 -4.49
N THR A 19 6.00 -3.03 -5.74
CA THR A 19 5.81 -4.46 -6.04
C THR A 19 7.00 -5.26 -5.55
N HIS A 20 6.74 -6.28 -4.75
CA HIS A 20 7.76 -7.20 -4.25
C HIS A 20 7.28 -8.65 -4.37
N ARG A 21 8.22 -9.58 -4.51
CA ARG A 21 7.94 -11.02 -4.62
C ARG A 21 8.95 -11.83 -3.83
N VAL A 22 8.53 -13.01 -3.38
CA VAL A 22 9.44 -14.03 -2.84
C VAL A 22 9.83 -14.95 -3.98
N VAL A 23 11.13 -15.14 -4.17
CA VAL A 23 11.69 -16.07 -5.17
C VAL A 23 12.23 -17.33 -4.48
N ASN A 24 12.40 -18.40 -5.26
CA ASN A 24 13.02 -19.63 -4.76
C ASN A 24 14.43 -19.31 -4.22
N PRO A 25 14.81 -19.86 -3.06
CA PRO A 25 16.15 -19.67 -2.51
C PRO A 25 17.20 -20.39 -3.37
N PRO A 26 18.50 -20.06 -3.22
CA PRO A 26 19.58 -20.83 -3.82
C PRO A 26 19.49 -22.32 -3.46
N ARG A 27 20.00 -23.19 -4.34
CA ARG A 27 19.88 -24.66 -4.21
C ARG A 27 20.32 -25.19 -2.84
N GLU A 28 21.38 -24.61 -2.27
CA GLU A 28 21.93 -24.97 -0.95
C GLU A 28 20.95 -24.75 0.20
N ARG A 29 19.98 -23.84 0.03
CA ARG A 29 18.96 -23.52 1.03
C ARG A 29 17.57 -24.04 0.66
N ALA A 30 17.43 -24.77 -0.45
CA ALA A 30 16.13 -25.22 -0.95
C ALA A 30 15.44 -26.23 -0.01
N SER A 31 16.21 -27.00 0.76
CA SER A 31 15.68 -27.95 1.75
C SER A 31 15.29 -27.32 3.09
N ASN A 32 15.56 -26.02 3.28
CA ASN A 32 15.34 -25.36 4.56
C ASN A 32 13.93 -24.77 4.62
N ALA A 33 13.23 -25.00 5.74
CA ALA A 33 11.95 -24.35 6.00
C ALA A 33 12.13 -22.82 6.11
N ARG A 34 11.20 -22.05 5.52
CA ARG A 34 11.16 -20.59 5.59
C ARG A 34 9.83 -20.14 6.20
N TYR A 35 9.91 -19.52 7.37
CA TYR A 35 8.76 -18.92 8.05
C TYR A 35 8.80 -17.39 7.92
N SER A 36 7.64 -16.77 7.75
CA SER A 36 7.50 -15.31 7.77
C SER A 36 6.17 -14.92 8.42
N LEU A 37 6.20 -13.90 9.27
CA LEU A 37 5.04 -13.37 9.97
C LEU A 37 4.91 -11.88 9.62
N PRO A 38 4.34 -11.55 8.44
CA PRO A 38 4.13 -10.16 8.08
C PRO A 38 3.04 -9.54 8.96
N PHE A 39 3.27 -8.30 9.39
CA PHE A 39 2.28 -7.49 10.07
C PHE A 39 1.81 -6.38 9.13
N PHE A 40 0.51 -6.38 8.80
CA PHE A 40 -0.12 -5.39 7.92
C PHE A 40 -0.80 -4.32 8.76
N LEU A 41 -0.13 -3.18 8.89
CA LEU A 41 -0.70 -2.01 9.57
C LEU A 41 -1.64 -1.25 8.62
N HIS A 42 -2.85 -0.97 9.08
CA HIS A 42 -3.86 -0.20 8.35
C HIS A 42 -4.20 1.07 9.13
N PHE A 43 -4.72 2.09 8.43
CA PHE A 43 -5.44 3.17 9.09
C PHE A 43 -6.71 2.65 9.76
N ASN A 44 -7.28 3.44 10.68
CA ASN A 44 -8.60 3.16 11.21
C ASN A 44 -9.62 3.10 10.05
N PRO A 45 -10.64 2.22 10.11
CA PRO A 45 -11.59 2.04 9.01
C PRO A 45 -12.30 3.33 8.54
N ASP A 46 -12.59 4.23 9.48
CA ASP A 46 -13.27 5.52 9.32
C ASP A 46 -12.32 6.68 8.99
N PHE A 47 -11.02 6.42 8.90
CA PHE A 47 -10.05 7.44 8.54
C PHE A 47 -10.22 7.85 7.07
N LEU A 48 -10.45 9.14 6.83
CA LEU A 48 -10.56 9.70 5.49
C LEU A 48 -9.15 9.89 4.89
N ILE A 49 -8.88 9.19 3.79
CA ILE A 49 -7.64 9.33 3.03
C ILE A 49 -7.81 10.49 2.04
N GLU A 50 -7.38 11.67 2.45
CA GLU A 50 -7.29 12.89 1.66
C GLU A 50 -5.81 13.26 1.45
N THR A 51 -5.44 13.65 0.23
CA THR A 51 -4.05 14.01 -0.10
C THR A 51 -3.55 15.13 0.83
N MET A 52 -2.42 14.92 1.51
CA MET A 52 -1.95 15.95 2.44
C MET A 52 -1.44 17.20 1.70
N PRO A 53 -1.78 18.43 2.14
CA PRO A 53 -1.47 19.67 1.42
C PRO A 53 0.01 19.88 1.13
N GLN A 54 0.91 19.40 1.99
CA GLN A 54 2.36 19.53 1.77
C GLN A 54 2.91 18.70 0.60
N TYR A 55 2.09 17.82 0.00
CA TYR A 55 2.46 17.03 -1.18
C TYR A 55 1.73 17.50 -2.45
N VAL A 56 1.18 18.72 -2.44
CA VAL A 56 0.48 19.31 -3.60
C VAL A 56 1.09 20.68 -3.89
N ASP A 57 1.54 20.87 -5.13
CA ASP A 57 2.02 22.15 -5.64
C ASP A 57 1.69 22.34 -7.13
N ALA A 58 2.13 23.45 -7.72
CA ALA A 58 1.84 23.77 -9.12
C ALA A 58 2.47 22.79 -10.12
N GLN A 59 3.57 22.13 -9.75
CA GLN A 59 4.28 21.16 -10.56
C GLN A 59 3.81 19.72 -10.31
N HIS A 60 3.28 19.44 -9.12
CA HIS A 60 2.76 18.16 -8.68
C HIS A 60 1.34 18.32 -8.10
N PRO A 61 0.31 18.43 -8.96
CA PRO A 61 -1.07 18.59 -8.52
C PRO A 61 -1.57 17.33 -7.79
N ASP A 62 -2.73 17.46 -7.13
CA ASP A 62 -3.35 16.34 -6.46
C ASP A 62 -3.74 15.23 -7.45
N LEU A 63 -3.12 14.06 -7.29
CA LEU A 63 -3.38 12.89 -8.13
C LEU A 63 -4.63 12.11 -7.68
N PHE A 64 -5.18 12.44 -6.51
CA PHE A 64 -6.29 11.75 -5.87
C PHE A 64 -7.33 12.76 -5.32
N PRO A 65 -7.94 13.59 -6.18
CA PRO A 65 -8.79 14.70 -5.76
C PRO A 65 -10.05 14.29 -4.99
N GLU A 66 -10.51 13.04 -5.17
CA GLU A 66 -11.63 12.49 -4.43
C GLU A 66 -11.13 11.76 -3.18
N PRO A 67 -11.44 12.24 -1.96
CA PRO A 67 -11.12 11.54 -0.73
C PRO A 67 -11.86 10.20 -0.62
N ILE A 68 -11.29 9.26 0.11
CA ILE A 68 -11.91 7.94 0.31
C ILE A 68 -11.63 7.43 1.73
N ASN A 69 -12.61 6.79 2.38
CA ASN A 69 -12.35 6.16 3.68
C ASN A 69 -11.39 4.97 3.51
N ALA A 70 -10.57 4.72 4.52
CA ALA A 70 -9.62 3.62 4.49
C ALA A 70 -10.30 2.25 4.31
N HIS A 71 -11.48 2.04 4.91
CA HIS A 71 -12.24 0.82 4.70
C HIS A 71 -12.68 0.64 3.24
N ASP A 72 -13.25 1.69 2.64
CA ASP A 72 -13.75 1.64 1.26
C ASP A 72 -12.60 1.39 0.28
N PHE A 73 -11.46 2.06 0.49
CA PHE A 73 -10.25 1.82 -0.29
C PHE A 73 -9.74 0.38 -0.12
N LEU A 74 -9.75 -0.17 1.09
CA LEU A 74 -9.39 -1.58 1.30
C LEU A 74 -10.32 -2.52 0.51
N GLN A 75 -11.63 -2.29 0.54
CA GLN A 75 -12.60 -3.09 -0.21
C GLN A 75 -12.37 -3.00 -1.72
N GLU A 76 -12.08 -1.81 -2.25
CA GLU A 76 -11.71 -1.60 -3.66
C GLU A 76 -10.49 -2.45 -4.03
N ARG A 77 -9.41 -2.36 -3.26
CA ARG A 77 -8.18 -3.13 -3.51
C ARG A 77 -8.43 -4.64 -3.46
N LEU A 78 -9.20 -5.13 -2.48
CA LEU A 78 -9.53 -6.55 -2.34
C LEU A 78 -10.32 -7.09 -3.55
N ARG A 79 -11.27 -6.32 -4.09
CA ARG A 79 -12.02 -6.68 -5.30
C ARG A 79 -11.12 -6.70 -6.54
N GLU A 80 -10.25 -5.71 -6.71
CA GLU A 80 -9.33 -5.64 -7.84
C GLU A 80 -8.38 -6.85 -7.90
N ILE A 81 -7.92 -7.32 -6.74
CA ILE A 81 -7.07 -8.52 -6.63
C ILE A 81 -7.88 -9.82 -6.50
N LYS A 82 -9.21 -9.75 -6.58
CA LYS A 82 -10.15 -10.89 -6.56
C LYS A 82 -10.06 -11.76 -5.32
N LEU A 83 -9.77 -11.15 -4.16
CA LEU A 83 -9.84 -11.84 -2.86
C LEU A 83 -11.25 -11.85 -2.28
N ILE A 84 -12.14 -11.00 -2.78
CA ILE A 84 -13.57 -10.96 -2.50
C ILE A 84 -14.35 -10.69 -3.80
#